data_AF-A0A328VG59-F1
#
_entry.id   AF-A0A328VG59-F1
#
_cell.length_a   1.000
_cell.length_b   1.000
_cell.length_c   1.000
_cell.angle_alpha   90.00
_cell.angle_beta   90.00
_cell.angle_gamma   90.00
#
_symmetry.space_group_name_H-M   'P 1'
#
loop_
_entity.id
_entity.type
_entity.pdbx_description
1 polymer ?
#
loop_
_entity_poly.entity_id
_entity_poly.type
_entity_poly.pdbx_seq_one_letter_code
_entity_poly.pdbx_strand_id
1 'polypeptide(L)'
;MLLRSLRSHRPRRDQLSQPLTQDEAAQQILPTPESATDEQGHLAPGLHLANKEEKQEASTPSRSLALRELATTGGENRLSEQEQLTSAEAGHNKEQTAKATTALLSTWLVAIQQVLPIYSATHLLYLLLSYIAFLFPGDSSSTSGPVLGAMINSWRHWDTGHFITIALHGYSDWWRTAFFPLYPLLIRLVNYLADNPVLAGLVVSNLAGFGVLVLLYRLVTEDFDDELASRTVLYYAMFPMAFFLAAAYSESLFMLLSLLCFYSTRRGRWWQAALWGGLTSLTRATAIPLLIPFVYEYLRQHHFRLREFRLDVLSILGIPSGLALFAGYCYLRFHDPLAFSHAESVWQRSLQPPWFAFSATIAALVQDSSHLDFITIHRVIDLTLLTAVLALVVLLFVGPWRLRGPLAPTYTLYTVGAFIFFLLVPAVGRYPTMSMPRFSLALFPAFIVLARLGKSESFRLHYLMISGGLLTFSVLQFLIGQWAG
;
A
#
# COMPACT_ATOMS: atom_id res chain seq x y z
N MET A 1 52.33 59.62 17.32
CA MET A 1 52.46 59.06 15.96
C MET A 1 51.47 57.91 15.87
N LEU A 2 50.25 58.01 15.33
CA LEU A 2 49.65 58.92 14.34
C LEU A 2 50.15 58.71 12.90
N LEU A 3 49.19 58.43 12.00
CA LEU A 3 49.18 58.23 10.53
C LEU A 3 48.91 56.75 10.12
N ARG A 4 47.82 56.37 9.43
CA ARG A 4 47.18 56.83 8.16
C ARG A 4 48.10 56.68 6.93
N SER A 5 47.66 56.32 5.71
CA SER A 5 46.42 55.71 5.18
C SER A 5 46.50 55.65 3.63
N LEU A 6 45.55 54.95 2.97
CA LEU A 6 45.04 55.15 1.58
C LEU A 6 45.69 54.46 0.36
N ARG A 7 44.86 53.59 -0.26
CA ARG A 7 44.43 53.53 -1.69
C ARG A 7 45.44 53.33 -2.83
N SER A 8 45.11 52.34 -3.67
CA SER A 8 44.79 52.60 -5.09
C SER A 8 43.69 51.65 -5.63
N HIS A 9 42.90 52.15 -6.59
CA HIS A 9 42.00 51.39 -7.49
C HIS A 9 42.81 50.93 -8.73
N ARG A 10 42.45 49.98 -9.63
CA ARG A 10 41.16 49.51 -10.20
C ARG A 10 41.36 48.10 -10.91
N PRO A 11 40.55 47.56 -11.86
CA PRO A 11 40.07 46.16 -11.77
C PRO A 11 40.49 45.17 -12.90
N ARG A 12 40.26 43.85 -12.67
CA ARG A 12 39.97 42.76 -13.64
C ARG A 12 39.38 41.58 -12.84
N ARG A 13 38.11 41.18 -13.02
CA ARG A 13 37.51 40.25 -14.01
C ARG A 13 37.88 38.76 -13.81
N ASP A 14 36.82 37.94 -13.85
CA ASP A 14 36.75 36.47 -13.97
C ASP A 14 37.17 35.68 -12.70
N GLN A 15 36.21 35.21 -11.87
CA GLN A 15 35.39 33.98 -11.98
C GLN A 15 36.16 32.67 -11.68
N LEU A 16 35.78 31.98 -10.58
CA LEU A 16 35.41 30.55 -10.56
C LEU A 16 34.88 30.11 -9.16
N SER A 17 33.56 30.00 -9.09
CA SER A 17 32.72 29.09 -8.26
C SER A 17 33.33 28.31 -7.07
N GLN A 18 32.80 28.58 -5.88
CA GLN A 18 32.58 27.56 -4.84
C GLN A 18 31.10 27.07 -4.90
N PRO A 19 30.78 25.82 -4.54
CA PRO A 19 29.42 25.31 -4.58
C PRO A 19 28.58 25.79 -3.39
N LEU A 20 27.34 26.20 -3.66
CA LEU A 20 26.34 26.59 -2.67
C LEU A 20 25.81 25.38 -1.89
N THR A 21 25.54 25.57 -0.60
CA THR A 21 24.88 24.58 0.27
C THR A 21 23.36 24.51 0.01
N GLN A 22 22.76 23.34 0.22
CA GLN A 22 21.40 23.03 -0.26
C GLN A 22 20.25 23.84 0.37
N ASP A 23 20.45 24.56 1.48
CA ASP A 23 19.38 25.29 2.18
C ASP A 23 18.97 26.63 1.51
N GLU A 24 19.79 27.22 0.64
CA GLU A 24 19.46 28.52 0.01
C GLU A 24 18.66 28.40 -1.29
N ALA A 25 18.54 27.19 -1.86
CA ALA A 25 17.82 26.97 -3.13
C ALA A 25 16.29 26.91 -2.98
N ALA A 26 15.76 26.97 -1.75
CA ALA A 26 14.34 26.79 -1.46
C ALA A 26 13.51 28.09 -1.43
N GLN A 27 14.11 29.25 -1.71
CA GLN A 27 13.42 30.55 -1.71
C GLN A 27 13.70 31.35 -2.99
N GLN A 28 12.65 32.01 -3.50
CA GLN A 28 12.64 32.94 -4.65
C GLN A 28 12.76 32.34 -6.06
N ILE A 29 11.62 31.91 -6.64
CA ILE A 29 11.29 32.25 -8.05
C ILE A 29 9.81 32.67 -8.13
N LEU A 30 9.56 33.94 -8.44
CA LEU A 30 8.27 34.49 -8.85
C LEU A 30 8.18 34.52 -10.39
N PRO A 31 7.06 34.12 -11.01
CA PRO A 31 6.83 34.35 -12.44
C PRO A 31 6.11 35.69 -12.69
N THR A 32 6.60 36.47 -13.66
CA THR A 32 5.90 37.63 -14.24
C THR A 32 5.02 37.21 -15.43
N PRO A 33 3.91 37.93 -15.72
CA PRO A 33 2.93 37.50 -16.72
C PRO A 33 3.02 38.23 -18.07
N GLU A 34 2.89 37.48 -19.17
CA GLU A 34 2.58 37.91 -20.55
C GLU A 34 2.13 36.64 -21.32
N SER A 35 1.25 36.64 -22.32
CA SER A 35 0.19 37.57 -22.73
C SER A 35 -0.83 36.77 -23.58
N ALA A 36 -2.05 37.30 -23.78
CA ALA A 36 -3.14 36.56 -24.44
C ALA A 36 -3.15 36.71 -25.97
N THR A 37 -3.76 35.74 -26.67
CA THR A 37 -4.52 35.97 -27.92
C THR A 37 -5.75 35.07 -27.97
N ASP A 38 -6.90 35.68 -28.24
CA ASP A 38 -8.17 35.04 -28.65
C ASP A 38 -8.05 34.34 -30.02
N GLU A 39 -8.94 33.39 -30.29
CA GLU A 39 -9.83 33.54 -31.45
C GLU A 39 -11.15 32.75 -31.27
N GLN A 40 -12.27 33.36 -31.68
CA GLN A 40 -13.63 32.83 -31.54
C GLN A 40 -14.16 32.31 -32.89
N GLY A 41 -15.04 31.30 -32.87
CA GLY A 41 -15.66 30.75 -34.07
C GLY A 41 -17.06 30.16 -33.83
N HIS A 42 -18.10 30.98 -34.06
CA HIS A 42 -19.52 30.62 -34.23
C HIS A 42 -19.74 29.56 -35.35
N LEU A 43 -20.87 28.84 -35.56
CA LEU A 43 -22.31 29.04 -35.26
C LEU A 43 -23.07 27.67 -35.37
N ALA A 44 -24.40 27.63 -35.10
CA ALA A 44 -25.28 26.42 -35.11
C ALA A 44 -26.33 26.47 -36.27
N PRO A 45 -27.58 25.92 -36.21
CA PRO A 45 -28.14 24.60 -35.82
C PRO A 45 -29.15 23.98 -36.88
N GLY A 46 -29.76 22.80 -36.60
CA GLY A 46 -30.96 22.23 -37.30
C GLY A 46 -30.92 20.70 -37.46
N LEU A 47 -32.00 19.88 -37.50
CA LEU A 47 -33.46 20.08 -37.65
C LEU A 47 -34.27 18.84 -37.16
N HIS A 48 -35.56 19.05 -36.78
CA HIS A 48 -36.74 18.11 -36.74
C HIS A 48 -36.71 16.74 -36.00
N LEU A 49 -37.83 16.04 -35.68
CA LEU A 49 -39.21 16.29 -35.17
C LEU A 49 -40.12 15.07 -35.48
N ALA A 50 -41.01 14.66 -34.55
CA ALA A 50 -42.23 13.82 -34.72
C ALA A 50 -42.05 12.33 -35.15
N ASN A 51 -42.89 11.31 -34.86
CA ASN A 51 -44.15 11.07 -34.09
C ASN A 51 -43.99 9.79 -33.19
N LYS A 52 -44.87 9.28 -32.30
CA LYS A 52 -46.32 9.37 -31.96
C LYS A 52 -47.28 8.34 -32.64
N GLU A 53 -48.42 8.04 -31.96
CA GLU A 53 -49.52 7.07 -32.23
C GLU A 53 -49.14 5.59 -31.98
N GLU A 54 -49.80 4.74 -31.17
CA GLU A 54 -51.12 4.67 -30.47
C GLU A 54 -52.36 4.23 -31.28
N LYS A 55 -52.83 2.97 -31.06
CA LYS A 55 -54.22 2.51 -30.77
C LYS A 55 -54.64 1.14 -31.36
N GLN A 56 -55.28 0.34 -30.49
CA GLN A 56 -56.52 -0.46 -30.61
C GLN A 56 -56.78 -1.38 -31.84
N GLU A 57 -57.57 -2.46 -31.86
CA GLU A 57 -58.29 -3.34 -30.89
C GLU A 57 -59.43 -4.02 -31.72
N ALA A 58 -59.60 -5.36 -31.67
CA ALA A 58 -60.78 -6.17 -32.12
C ALA A 58 -60.36 -7.64 -32.44
N SER A 59 -61.19 -8.69 -32.39
CA SER A 59 -62.45 -8.97 -31.67
C SER A 59 -62.90 -10.45 -31.87
N THR A 60 -63.01 -11.26 -30.80
CA THR A 60 -63.99 -12.38 -30.57
C THR A 60 -64.18 -13.55 -31.61
N PRO A 61 -64.94 -14.64 -31.34
CA PRO A 61 -65.42 -15.25 -30.09
C PRO A 61 -65.27 -16.82 -29.99
N SER A 62 -65.81 -17.38 -28.89
CA SER A 62 -66.48 -18.72 -28.79
C SER A 62 -65.67 -20.03 -28.66
N ARG A 63 -65.53 -20.53 -27.41
CA ARG A 63 -66.00 -21.87 -26.91
C ARG A 63 -65.27 -22.31 -25.62
N SER A 64 -65.90 -22.19 -24.44
CA SER A 64 -65.51 -22.94 -23.22
C SER A 64 -66.46 -22.77 -22.01
N LEU A 65 -67.78 -22.78 -22.22
CA LEU A 65 -68.77 -22.64 -21.13
C LEU A 65 -69.26 -23.99 -20.55
N ALA A 66 -68.44 -25.05 -20.66
CA ALA A 66 -68.78 -26.42 -20.24
C ALA A 66 -67.62 -27.17 -19.54
N LEU A 67 -66.61 -26.45 -19.03
CA LEU A 67 -65.46 -27.02 -18.29
C LEU A 67 -65.16 -26.22 -17.00
N ARG A 68 -66.20 -25.86 -16.24
CA ARG A 68 -66.06 -25.00 -15.05
C ARG A 68 -66.47 -25.60 -13.69
N GLU A 69 -66.89 -26.87 -13.64
CA GLU A 69 -67.31 -27.53 -12.39
C GLU A 69 -66.53 -28.81 -12.03
N LEU A 70 -65.48 -29.17 -12.77
CA LEU A 70 -64.64 -30.36 -12.50
C LEU A 70 -63.13 -30.05 -12.34
N ALA A 71 -62.76 -28.77 -12.25
CA ALA A 71 -61.36 -28.33 -12.12
C ALA A 71 -61.06 -27.53 -10.84
N THR A 72 -62.09 -27.14 -10.07
CA THR A 72 -61.95 -26.22 -8.93
C THR A 72 -61.44 -26.89 -7.65
N THR A 73 -61.78 -28.15 -7.37
CA THR A 73 -61.38 -28.86 -6.14
C THR A 73 -60.02 -29.58 -6.20
N GLY A 74 -59.40 -29.67 -7.38
CA GLY A 74 -58.08 -30.31 -7.56
C GLY A 74 -56.91 -29.34 -7.80
N GLY A 75 -57.21 -28.09 -8.19
CA GLY A 75 -56.19 -27.08 -8.49
C GLY A 75 -55.72 -26.31 -7.25
N GLU A 76 -56.64 -25.91 -6.38
CA GLU A 76 -56.34 -25.07 -5.20
C GLU A 76 -55.42 -25.79 -4.21
N ASN A 77 -55.68 -27.07 -3.90
CA ASN A 77 -54.80 -27.85 -3.02
C ASN A 77 -53.37 -27.96 -3.55
N ARG A 78 -53.17 -28.15 -4.86
CA ARG A 78 -51.82 -28.26 -5.46
C ARG A 78 -51.07 -26.93 -5.47
N LEU A 79 -51.78 -25.82 -5.68
CA LEU A 79 -51.21 -24.48 -5.56
C LEU A 79 -50.81 -24.20 -4.12
N SER A 80 -51.65 -24.53 -3.13
CA SER A 80 -51.31 -24.37 -1.72
C SER A 80 -50.15 -25.27 -1.27
N GLU A 81 -50.05 -26.51 -1.77
CA GLU A 81 -48.90 -27.38 -1.51
C GLU A 81 -47.62 -26.83 -2.15
N GLN A 82 -47.67 -26.28 -3.37
CA GLN A 82 -46.51 -25.65 -3.99
C GLN A 82 -46.09 -24.34 -3.30
N GLU A 83 -47.03 -23.53 -2.83
CA GLU A 83 -46.74 -22.33 -2.03
C GLU A 83 -46.17 -22.69 -0.64
N GLN A 84 -46.65 -23.77 -0.01
CA GLN A 84 -46.10 -24.28 1.25
C GLN A 84 -44.70 -24.89 1.07
N LEU A 85 -44.47 -25.65 -0.01
CA LEU A 85 -43.14 -26.19 -0.34
C LEU A 85 -42.14 -25.07 -0.66
N THR A 86 -42.50 -24.10 -1.50
CA THR A 86 -41.60 -22.98 -1.85
C THR A 86 -41.36 -22.04 -0.67
N SER A 87 -42.34 -21.83 0.22
CA SER A 87 -42.13 -21.05 1.46
C SER A 87 -41.29 -21.81 2.50
N ALA A 88 -41.41 -23.14 2.59
CA ALA A 88 -40.54 -23.98 3.41
C ALA A 88 -39.09 -24.00 2.88
N GLU A 89 -38.89 -24.15 1.57
CA GLU A 89 -37.58 -24.06 0.91
C GLU A 89 -36.96 -22.66 1.07
N ALA A 90 -37.75 -21.59 0.94
CA ALA A 90 -37.29 -20.23 1.19
C ALA A 90 -36.94 -19.99 2.67
N GLY A 91 -37.68 -20.59 3.60
CA GLY A 91 -37.35 -20.61 5.03
C GLY A 91 -36.03 -21.33 5.31
N HIS A 92 -35.85 -22.52 4.74
CA HIS A 92 -34.63 -23.31 4.90
C HIS A 92 -33.40 -22.62 4.31
N ASN A 93 -33.52 -22.04 3.11
CA ASN A 93 -32.45 -21.23 2.50
C ASN A 93 -32.12 -19.99 3.35
N LYS A 94 -33.11 -19.29 3.91
CA LYS A 94 -32.86 -18.17 4.83
C LYS A 94 -32.13 -18.62 6.09
N GLU A 95 -32.50 -19.75 6.69
CA GLU A 95 -31.86 -20.26 7.90
C GLU A 95 -30.42 -20.74 7.64
N GLN A 96 -30.17 -21.43 6.52
CA GLN A 96 -28.81 -21.80 6.09
C GLN A 96 -27.96 -20.56 5.80
N THR A 97 -28.50 -19.56 5.10
CA THR A 97 -27.79 -18.30 4.81
C THR A 97 -27.46 -17.56 6.10
N ALA A 98 -28.41 -17.48 7.05
CA ALA A 98 -28.18 -16.91 8.37
C ALA A 98 -27.04 -17.63 9.10
N LYS A 99 -27.10 -18.97 9.23
CA LYS A 99 -26.03 -19.78 9.86
C LYS A 99 -24.67 -19.57 9.19
N ALA A 100 -24.62 -19.52 7.86
CA ALA A 100 -23.40 -19.24 7.11
C ALA A 100 -22.86 -17.82 7.38
N THR A 101 -23.71 -16.80 7.43
CA THR A 101 -23.28 -15.43 7.78
C THR A 101 -22.78 -15.33 9.22
N THR A 102 -23.45 -15.98 10.18
CA THR A 102 -23.00 -16.04 11.58
C THR A 102 -21.65 -16.74 11.72
N ALA A 103 -21.44 -17.84 10.98
CA ALA A 103 -20.15 -18.56 10.95
C ALA A 103 -19.04 -17.74 10.28
N LEU A 104 -19.33 -16.98 9.23
CA LEU A 104 -18.36 -16.06 8.64
C LEU A 104 -18.00 -14.95 9.64
N LEU A 105 -19.00 -14.28 10.22
CA LEU A 105 -18.80 -13.22 11.21
C LEU A 105 -17.98 -13.70 12.42
N SER A 106 -18.21 -14.92 12.91
CA SER A 106 -17.43 -15.46 14.02
C SER A 106 -15.96 -15.66 13.65
N THR A 107 -15.63 -16.10 12.44
CA THR A 107 -14.21 -16.25 12.01
C THR A 107 -13.46 -14.91 11.92
N TRP A 108 -14.12 -13.83 11.49
CA TRP A 108 -13.53 -12.48 11.51
C TRP A 108 -13.41 -11.91 12.92
N LEU A 109 -14.38 -12.18 13.78
CA LEU A 109 -14.35 -11.78 15.19
C LEU A 109 -13.22 -12.47 15.97
N VAL A 110 -12.98 -13.77 15.72
CA VAL A 110 -11.80 -14.49 16.26
C VAL A 110 -10.49 -13.85 15.78
N ALA A 111 -10.37 -13.52 14.49
CA ALA A 111 -9.18 -12.85 13.98
C ALA A 111 -8.93 -11.48 14.64
N ILE A 112 -10.00 -10.68 14.83
CA ILE A 112 -9.94 -9.41 15.57
C ILE A 112 -9.49 -9.65 17.01
N GLN A 113 -10.04 -10.64 17.71
CA GLN A 113 -9.66 -10.96 19.10
C GLN A 113 -8.20 -11.38 19.25
N GLN A 114 -7.63 -12.10 18.26
CA GLN A 114 -6.23 -12.53 18.27
C GLN A 114 -5.26 -11.38 17.91
N VAL A 115 -5.68 -10.47 17.04
CA VAL A 115 -4.87 -9.32 16.59
C VAL A 115 -4.90 -8.15 17.57
N LEU A 116 -6.04 -7.88 18.20
CA LEU A 116 -6.25 -6.70 19.04
C LEU A 116 -5.22 -6.54 20.18
N PRO A 117 -4.77 -7.59 20.90
CA PRO A 117 -3.72 -7.46 21.91
C PRO A 117 -2.37 -7.04 21.33
N ILE A 118 -1.97 -7.62 20.19
CA ILE A 118 -0.70 -7.33 19.51
C ILE A 118 -0.71 -5.89 18.96
N TYR A 119 -1.82 -5.50 18.34
CA TYR A 119 -2.03 -4.15 17.85
C TYR A 119 -2.01 -3.13 19.00
N SER A 120 -2.76 -3.37 20.06
CA SER A 120 -2.81 -2.47 21.24
C SER A 120 -1.44 -2.34 21.91
N ALA A 121 -0.70 -3.45 22.10
CA ALA A 121 0.62 -3.43 22.73
C ALA A 121 1.65 -2.65 21.90
N THR A 122 1.67 -2.84 20.58
CA THR A 122 2.57 -2.09 19.68
C THR A 122 2.23 -0.60 19.63
N HIS A 123 0.94 -0.23 19.69
CA HIS A 123 0.53 1.18 19.65
C HIS A 123 0.71 1.87 21.01
N LEU A 124 0.58 1.15 22.14
CA LEU A 124 1.01 1.64 23.45
C LEU A 124 2.52 1.87 23.50
N LEU A 125 3.33 1.00 22.87
CA LEU A 125 4.77 1.24 22.70
C LEU A 125 5.03 2.49 21.85
N TYR A 126 4.39 2.65 20.69
CA TYR A 126 4.58 3.83 19.85
C TYR A 126 4.13 5.14 20.53
N LEU A 127 3.04 5.10 21.32
CA LEU A 127 2.59 6.22 22.15
C LEU A 127 3.63 6.58 23.22
N LEU A 128 4.16 5.58 23.94
CA LEU A 128 5.20 5.76 24.95
C LEU A 128 6.49 6.31 24.34
N LEU A 129 6.92 5.80 23.18
CA LEU A 129 8.11 6.30 22.47
C LEU A 129 7.88 7.72 21.92
N SER A 130 6.68 8.06 21.46
CA SER A 130 6.32 9.42 21.05
C SER A 130 6.40 10.41 22.23
N TYR A 131 6.00 9.97 23.43
CA TYR A 131 6.13 10.76 24.66
C TYR A 131 7.60 10.87 25.13
N ILE A 132 8.37 9.79 25.07
CA ILE A 132 9.80 9.78 25.43
C ILE A 132 10.61 10.64 24.45
N ALA A 133 10.32 10.60 23.15
CA ALA A 133 11.00 11.41 22.13
C ALA A 133 10.84 12.92 22.38
N PHE A 134 9.75 13.37 23.01
CA PHE A 134 9.58 14.77 23.43
C PHE A 134 10.62 15.22 24.48
N LEU A 135 11.22 14.29 25.23
CA LEU A 135 12.33 14.57 26.15
C LEU A 135 13.69 14.72 25.45
N PHE A 136 13.76 14.38 24.16
CA PHE A 136 14.94 14.49 23.31
C PHE A 136 14.67 15.46 22.14
N PRO A 137 14.47 16.76 22.41
CA PRO A 137 14.19 17.72 21.36
C PRO A 137 15.37 17.82 20.39
N GLY A 138 15.16 17.37 19.16
CA GLY A 138 16.04 17.67 18.03
C GLY A 138 15.83 19.10 17.54
N ASP A 139 16.69 19.56 16.63
CA ASP A 139 16.75 20.94 16.12
C ASP A 139 15.42 21.47 15.53
N SER A 140 14.50 20.58 15.15
CA SER A 140 13.20 20.89 14.54
C SER A 140 12.02 21.00 15.52
N SER A 141 12.21 20.67 16.81
CA SER A 141 11.11 20.50 17.76
C SER A 141 11.04 21.61 18.81
N SER A 142 10.06 22.51 18.65
CA SER A 142 9.73 23.49 19.70
C SER A 142 9.12 22.78 20.91
N THR A 143 9.84 22.74 22.03
CA THR A 143 9.35 22.24 23.33
C THR A 143 8.21 23.09 23.92
N SER A 144 7.89 24.21 23.28
CA SER A 144 6.84 25.17 23.67
C SER A 144 5.52 24.86 22.95
N GLY A 145 4.73 23.91 23.45
CA GLY A 145 3.39 23.63 22.93
C GLY A 145 2.65 22.51 23.67
N PRO A 146 1.36 22.27 23.36
CA PRO A 146 0.62 21.15 23.93
C PRO A 146 1.26 19.81 23.54
N VAL A 147 1.57 18.97 24.53
CA VAL A 147 2.32 17.71 24.37
C VAL A 147 1.72 16.82 23.26
N LEU A 148 0.40 16.69 23.20
CA LEU A 148 -0.29 15.90 22.16
C LEU A 148 -0.03 16.44 20.73
N GLY A 149 0.00 17.76 20.55
CA GLY A 149 0.30 18.38 19.26
C GLY A 149 1.74 18.14 18.82
N ALA A 150 2.69 18.23 19.76
CA ALA A 150 4.09 17.90 19.51
C ALA A 150 4.27 16.40 19.19
N MET A 151 3.61 15.50 19.94
CA MET A 151 3.61 14.06 19.69
C MET A 151 2.98 13.67 18.36
N ILE A 152 2.01 14.42 17.83
CA ILE A 152 1.48 14.19 16.47
C ILE A 152 2.49 14.70 15.43
N ASN A 153 3.06 15.89 15.64
CA ASN A 153 3.97 16.50 14.68
C ASN A 153 5.34 15.78 14.57
N SER A 154 5.78 15.04 15.60
CA SER A 154 6.98 14.19 15.53
C SER A 154 6.86 13.00 14.56
N TRP A 155 5.65 12.71 14.03
CA TRP A 155 5.47 11.77 12.92
C TRP A 155 5.58 12.41 11.53
N ARG A 156 5.81 13.74 11.45
CA ARG A 156 5.83 14.52 10.21
C ARG A 156 7.23 14.56 9.56
N HIS A 157 7.86 13.40 9.38
CA HIS A 157 9.17 13.27 8.75
C HIS A 157 9.12 12.65 7.34
N TRP A 158 10.09 13.05 6.51
CA TRP A 158 10.31 12.68 5.09
C TRP A 158 9.02 12.53 4.25
N ASP A 159 8.67 11.32 3.82
CA ASP A 159 7.55 11.03 2.92
C ASP A 159 6.21 11.55 3.45
N THR A 160 6.00 11.56 4.78
CA THR A 160 4.82 12.19 5.41
C THR A 160 4.64 13.62 4.93
N GLY A 161 5.73 14.39 4.81
CA GLY A 161 5.70 15.77 4.33
C GLY A 161 5.23 15.88 2.88
N HIS A 162 5.64 14.96 2.01
CA HIS A 162 5.20 14.93 0.62
C HIS A 162 3.73 14.50 0.50
N PHE A 163 3.30 13.44 1.20
CA PHE A 163 1.91 12.99 1.20
C PHE A 163 0.95 14.07 1.71
N ILE A 164 1.29 14.77 2.80
CA ILE A 164 0.51 15.92 3.31
C ILE A 164 0.47 17.06 2.31
N THR A 165 1.60 17.40 1.67
CA THR A 165 1.63 18.48 0.66
C THR A 165 0.68 18.19 -0.49
N ILE A 166 0.65 16.95 -0.99
CA ILE A 166 -0.23 16.51 -2.07
C ILE A 166 -1.69 16.47 -1.60
N ALA A 167 -1.96 16.05 -0.36
CA ALA A 167 -3.31 16.01 0.20
C ALA A 167 -3.94 17.41 0.31
N LEU A 168 -3.15 18.42 0.67
CA LEU A 168 -3.60 19.81 0.82
C LEU A 168 -3.66 20.58 -0.51
N HIS A 169 -2.62 20.47 -1.35
CA HIS A 169 -2.41 21.35 -2.52
C HIS A 169 -2.48 20.62 -3.87
N GLY A 170 -2.61 19.29 -3.88
CA GLY A 170 -2.45 18.48 -5.08
C GLY A 170 -1.00 18.42 -5.58
N TYR A 171 -0.83 18.03 -6.83
CA TYR A 171 0.50 18.00 -7.47
C TYR A 171 0.85 19.39 -8.05
N SER A 172 1.56 20.18 -7.26
CA SER A 172 2.27 21.40 -7.69
C SER A 172 3.46 21.06 -8.58
N ASP A 173 4.31 20.14 -8.12
CA ASP A 173 5.60 19.82 -8.72
C ASP A 173 5.59 18.43 -9.37
N TRP A 174 6.17 18.31 -10.56
CA TRP A 174 6.24 17.03 -11.30
C TRP A 174 6.96 15.94 -10.48
N TRP A 175 8.03 16.29 -9.75
CA TRP A 175 8.82 15.34 -8.98
C TRP A 175 8.09 14.78 -7.76
N ARG A 176 6.98 15.40 -7.32
CA ARG A 176 6.12 14.82 -6.27
C ARG A 176 5.31 13.63 -6.77
N THR A 177 5.26 13.37 -8.08
CA THR A 177 4.55 12.21 -8.65
C THR A 177 5.18 10.86 -8.31
N ALA A 178 6.40 10.81 -7.74
CA ALA A 178 6.91 9.61 -7.07
C ALA A 178 5.99 9.14 -5.92
N PHE A 179 5.26 10.06 -5.28
CA PHE A 179 4.24 9.76 -4.28
C PHE A 179 2.88 9.63 -4.96
N PHE A 180 2.40 8.40 -5.06
CA PHE A 180 1.18 8.03 -5.78
C PHE A 180 -0.11 8.48 -5.06
N PRO A 181 -1.24 8.64 -5.78
CA PRO A 181 -2.32 9.55 -5.36
C PRO A 181 -3.30 8.99 -4.32
N LEU A 182 -3.50 7.66 -4.21
CA LEU A 182 -4.60 7.12 -3.41
C LEU A 182 -4.45 7.44 -1.91
N TYR A 183 -3.22 7.39 -1.38
CA TYR A 183 -2.98 7.69 0.02
C TYR A 183 -3.20 9.18 0.35
N PRO A 184 -2.61 10.16 -0.38
CA PRO A 184 -2.98 11.59 -0.26
C PRO A 184 -4.47 11.90 -0.41
N LEU A 185 -5.18 11.21 -1.32
CA LEU A 185 -6.62 11.42 -1.51
C LEU A 185 -7.43 10.98 -0.27
N LEU A 186 -7.04 9.87 0.37
CA LEU A 186 -7.63 9.44 1.64
C LEU A 186 -7.26 10.36 2.81
N ILE A 187 -6.01 10.86 2.87
CA ILE A 187 -5.64 11.91 3.83
C ILE A 187 -6.56 13.11 3.68
N ARG A 188 -6.73 13.62 2.46
CA ARG A 188 -7.59 14.78 2.18
C ARG A 188 -9.03 14.54 2.62
N LEU A 189 -9.57 13.35 2.38
CA LEU A 189 -10.92 12.97 2.80
C LEU A 189 -11.08 12.93 4.33
N VAL A 190 -10.14 12.31 5.05
CA VAL A 190 -10.16 12.23 6.52
C VAL A 190 -9.86 13.58 7.16
N ASN A 191 -9.06 14.44 6.50
CA ASN A 191 -8.72 15.77 7.00
C ASN A 191 -9.94 16.70 7.14
N TYR A 192 -11.01 16.51 6.36
CA TYR A 192 -12.28 17.25 6.56
C TYR A 192 -12.92 17.02 7.93
N LEU A 193 -12.57 15.92 8.63
CA LEU A 193 -13.04 15.61 9.99
C LEU A 193 -11.97 15.84 11.05
N ALA A 194 -10.69 15.61 10.72
CA ALA A 194 -9.58 15.69 11.66
C ALA A 194 -9.01 17.11 11.86
N ASP A 195 -9.19 18.01 10.89
CA ASP A 195 -8.59 19.36 10.80
C ASP A 195 -7.06 19.40 11.09
N ASN A 196 -6.39 18.28 10.81
CA ASN A 196 -4.95 18.10 10.99
C ASN A 196 -4.48 17.01 10.01
N PRO A 197 -3.68 17.35 8.98
CA PRO A 197 -3.37 16.41 7.91
C PRO A 197 -2.35 15.34 8.34
N VAL A 198 -1.55 15.61 9.38
CA VAL A 198 -0.67 14.59 9.99
C VAL A 198 -1.54 13.56 10.71
N LEU A 199 -2.49 14.01 11.53
CA LEU A 199 -3.43 13.13 12.22
C LEU A 199 -4.30 12.34 11.24
N ALA A 200 -4.76 12.96 10.15
CA ALA A 200 -5.51 12.27 9.10
C ALA A 200 -4.68 11.16 8.44
N GLY A 201 -3.39 11.41 8.13
CA GLY A 201 -2.47 10.40 7.63
C GLY A 201 -2.23 9.26 8.62
N LEU A 202 -1.99 9.58 9.88
CA LEU A 202 -1.90 8.58 10.95
C LEU A 202 -3.18 7.74 11.01
N VAL A 203 -4.38 8.35 11.06
CA VAL A 203 -5.65 7.61 11.12
C VAL A 203 -5.82 6.65 9.92
N VAL A 204 -5.57 7.11 8.69
CA VAL A 204 -5.64 6.25 7.49
C VAL A 204 -4.67 5.07 7.62
N SER A 205 -3.40 5.33 7.97
CA SER A 205 -2.38 4.29 8.06
C SER A 205 -2.63 3.30 9.20
N ASN A 206 -3.09 3.77 10.36
CA ASN A 206 -3.37 2.93 11.52
C ASN A 206 -4.59 2.02 11.28
N LEU A 207 -5.67 2.55 10.70
CA LEU A 207 -6.85 1.74 10.32
C LEU A 207 -6.48 0.70 9.24
N ALA A 208 -5.69 1.09 8.24
CA ALA A 208 -5.20 0.16 7.23
C ALA A 208 -4.28 -0.91 7.85
N GLY A 209 -3.39 -0.51 8.77
CA GLY A 209 -2.45 -1.39 9.46
C GLY A 209 -3.14 -2.43 10.34
N PHE A 210 -4.19 -2.03 11.07
CA PHE A 210 -5.06 -2.98 11.78
C PHE A 210 -5.71 -3.98 10.80
N GLY A 211 -6.22 -3.47 9.67
CA GLY A 211 -6.76 -4.30 8.58
C GLY A 211 -5.75 -5.30 8.02
N VAL A 212 -4.48 -4.90 7.84
CA VAL A 212 -3.38 -5.79 7.42
C VAL A 212 -3.22 -6.94 8.39
N LEU A 213 -3.14 -6.68 9.70
CA LEU A 213 -2.93 -7.73 10.69
C LEU A 213 -4.12 -8.71 10.76
N VAL A 214 -5.36 -8.21 10.73
CA VAL A 214 -6.59 -9.03 10.71
C VAL A 214 -6.67 -9.89 9.45
N LEU A 215 -6.40 -9.31 8.28
CA LEU A 215 -6.47 -10.03 7.01
C LEU A 215 -5.32 -11.04 6.86
N LEU A 216 -4.11 -10.70 7.33
CA LEU A 216 -2.97 -11.61 7.37
C LEU A 216 -3.23 -12.79 8.31
N TYR A 217 -3.81 -12.56 9.49
CA TYR A 217 -4.26 -13.64 10.38
C TYR A 217 -5.22 -14.59 9.66
N ARG A 218 -6.31 -14.06 9.10
CA ARG A 218 -7.31 -14.84 8.35
C ARG A 218 -6.70 -15.63 7.20
N LEU A 219 -5.81 -15.02 6.44
CA LEU A 219 -5.12 -15.64 5.29
C LEU A 219 -4.27 -16.84 5.73
N VAL A 220 -3.51 -16.71 6.82
CA VAL A 220 -2.62 -17.76 7.33
C VAL A 220 -3.43 -18.87 8.02
N THR A 221 -4.48 -18.54 8.77
CA THR A 221 -5.43 -19.52 9.33
C THR A 221 -6.12 -20.34 8.22
N GLU A 222 -6.57 -19.71 7.14
CA GLU A 222 -7.27 -20.42 6.04
C GLU A 222 -6.37 -21.40 5.27
N ASP A 223 -5.06 -21.12 5.18
CA ASP A 223 -4.10 -21.93 4.38
C ASP A 223 -3.23 -22.89 5.20
N PHE A 224 -3.08 -22.63 6.50
CA PHE A 224 -2.16 -23.33 7.38
C PHE A 224 -2.81 -23.68 8.72
N ASP A 225 -2.59 -22.89 9.76
CA ASP A 225 -3.05 -23.14 11.13
C ASP A 225 -3.03 -21.85 11.97
N ASP A 226 -3.86 -21.80 13.02
CA ASP A 226 -4.04 -20.62 13.88
C ASP A 226 -2.77 -20.26 14.68
N GLU A 227 -1.97 -21.26 15.07
CA GLU A 227 -0.74 -21.05 15.83
C GLU A 227 0.32 -20.36 14.94
N LEU A 228 0.41 -20.74 13.67
CA LEU A 228 1.22 -20.07 12.66
C LEU A 228 0.68 -18.66 12.35
N ALA A 229 -0.63 -18.48 12.29
CA ALA A 229 -1.26 -17.18 12.06
C ALA A 229 -0.92 -16.18 13.19
N SER A 230 -1.09 -16.55 14.46
CA SER A 230 -0.73 -15.70 15.61
C SER A 230 0.75 -15.33 15.62
N ARG A 231 1.65 -16.29 15.32
CA ARG A 231 3.10 -16.02 15.22
C ARG A 231 3.45 -15.11 14.04
N THR A 232 2.80 -15.30 12.89
CA THR A 232 3.04 -14.46 11.70
C THR A 232 2.66 -13.01 11.99
N VAL A 233 1.49 -12.76 12.58
CA VAL A 233 1.07 -11.42 12.99
C VAL A 233 2.03 -10.82 14.02
N LEU A 234 2.40 -11.58 15.04
CA LEU A 234 3.33 -11.10 16.08
C LEU A 234 4.69 -10.70 15.50
N TYR A 235 5.29 -11.55 14.66
CA TYR A 235 6.59 -11.25 14.07
C TYR A 235 6.52 -10.16 12.99
N TYR A 236 5.41 -10.05 12.26
CA TYR A 236 5.19 -8.95 11.33
C TYR A 236 5.08 -7.60 12.06
N ALA A 237 4.33 -7.54 13.17
CA ALA A 237 4.16 -6.34 13.99
C ALA A 237 5.42 -5.96 14.81
N MET A 238 6.29 -6.93 15.11
CA MET A 238 7.55 -6.73 15.83
C MET A 238 8.78 -6.56 14.91
N PHE A 239 8.61 -6.60 13.59
CA PHE A 239 9.68 -6.36 12.62
C PHE A 239 10.23 -4.93 12.77
N PRO A 240 11.55 -4.66 12.58
CA PRO A 240 12.11 -3.36 12.94
C PRO A 240 11.52 -2.17 12.19
N MET A 241 11.05 -2.41 10.97
CA MET A 241 10.41 -1.38 10.15
C MET A 241 8.88 -1.34 10.28
N ALA A 242 8.27 -2.18 11.14
CA ALA A 242 6.82 -2.33 11.26
C ALA A 242 6.09 -1.03 11.66
N PHE A 243 6.79 -0.08 12.29
CA PHE A 243 6.22 1.23 12.62
C PHE A 243 5.76 2.03 11.39
N PHE A 244 6.27 1.73 10.19
CA PHE A 244 5.76 2.31 8.94
C PHE A 244 4.32 1.88 8.59
N LEU A 245 3.77 0.88 9.28
CA LEU A 245 2.34 0.56 9.21
C LEU A 245 1.48 1.53 10.03
N ALA A 246 2.07 2.24 11.00
CA ALA A 246 1.42 3.21 11.88
C ALA A 246 1.81 4.67 11.57
N ALA A 247 3.00 4.92 11.00
CA ALA A 247 3.40 6.23 10.50
C ALA A 247 2.48 6.71 9.37
N ALA A 248 2.46 8.01 9.11
CA ALA A 248 1.65 8.66 8.06
C ALA A 248 2.21 8.41 6.63
N TYR A 249 2.29 7.13 6.29
CA TYR A 249 2.94 6.53 5.13
C TYR A 249 1.97 5.62 4.36
N SER A 250 2.23 5.43 3.07
CA SER A 250 1.42 4.59 2.16
C SER A 250 1.40 3.10 2.48
N GLU A 251 2.36 2.64 3.28
CA GLU A 251 2.82 1.27 3.39
C GLU A 251 1.72 0.32 3.87
N SER A 252 0.96 0.68 4.92
CA SER A 252 -0.16 -0.14 5.40
C SER A 252 -1.35 -0.17 4.44
N LEU A 253 -1.65 0.93 3.73
CA LEU A 253 -2.70 0.97 2.72
C LEU A 253 -2.34 0.10 1.51
N PHE A 254 -1.12 0.26 0.98
CA PHE A 254 -0.57 -0.61 -0.08
C PHE A 254 -0.68 -2.08 0.32
N MET A 255 -0.29 -2.41 1.55
CA MET A 255 -0.27 -3.77 2.06
C MET A 255 -1.68 -4.35 2.25
N LEU A 256 -2.64 -3.56 2.77
CA LEU A 256 -4.03 -3.99 2.91
C LEU A 256 -4.66 -4.31 1.56
N LEU A 257 -4.50 -3.41 0.58
CA LEU A 257 -5.03 -3.60 -0.77
C LEU A 257 -4.34 -4.77 -1.49
N SER A 258 -3.04 -4.97 -1.27
CA SER A 258 -2.28 -6.14 -1.77
C SER A 258 -2.83 -7.45 -1.22
N LEU A 259 -3.08 -7.52 0.10
CA LEU A 259 -3.70 -8.69 0.73
C LEU A 259 -5.15 -8.92 0.25
N LEU A 260 -5.95 -7.86 0.08
CA LEU A 260 -7.33 -7.97 -0.42
C LEU A 260 -7.39 -8.46 -1.87
N CYS A 261 -6.45 -8.02 -2.71
CA CYS A 261 -6.21 -8.54 -4.05
C CYS A 261 -5.90 -10.04 -3.96
N PHE A 262 -4.83 -10.43 -3.25
CA PHE A 262 -4.38 -11.82 -3.11
C PHE A 262 -5.47 -12.75 -2.52
N TYR A 263 -6.25 -12.26 -1.56
CA TYR A 263 -7.39 -12.96 -0.92
C TYR A 263 -8.60 -13.13 -1.84
N SER A 264 -8.75 -12.27 -2.85
CA SER A 264 -9.80 -12.37 -3.86
C SER A 264 -9.39 -13.27 -5.02
N THR A 265 -8.13 -13.19 -5.46
CA THR A 265 -7.52 -14.04 -6.51
C THR A 265 -7.63 -15.53 -6.16
N ARG A 266 -7.23 -15.92 -4.94
CA ARG A 266 -7.31 -17.32 -4.46
C ARG A 266 -8.73 -17.92 -4.42
N ARG A 267 -9.77 -17.08 -4.45
CA ARG A 267 -11.19 -17.47 -4.37
C ARG A 267 -11.90 -17.35 -5.72
N GLY A 268 -11.17 -17.14 -6.82
CA GLY A 268 -11.73 -16.96 -8.16
C GLY A 268 -12.55 -15.68 -8.32
N ARG A 269 -12.45 -14.72 -7.40
CA ARG A 269 -13.22 -13.46 -7.45
C ARG A 269 -12.48 -12.40 -8.27
N TRP A 270 -12.26 -12.72 -9.54
CA TRP A 270 -11.37 -12.02 -10.46
C TRP A 270 -11.60 -10.51 -10.53
N TRP A 271 -12.85 -10.07 -10.68
CA TRP A 271 -13.19 -8.63 -10.72
C TRP A 271 -12.96 -7.89 -9.41
N GLN A 272 -13.11 -8.56 -8.25
CA GLN A 272 -12.78 -7.96 -6.96
C GLN A 272 -11.26 -7.86 -6.79
N ALA A 273 -10.52 -8.90 -7.19
CA ALA A 273 -9.06 -8.88 -7.20
C ALA A 273 -8.51 -7.78 -8.13
N ALA A 274 -9.13 -7.58 -9.30
CA ALA A 274 -8.83 -6.50 -10.24
C ALA A 274 -9.05 -5.11 -9.64
N LEU A 275 -10.18 -4.89 -8.96
CA LEU A 275 -10.48 -3.64 -8.25
C LEU A 275 -9.42 -3.37 -7.17
N TRP A 276 -9.16 -4.35 -6.30
CA TRP A 276 -8.18 -4.20 -5.23
C TRP A 276 -6.76 -3.96 -5.78
N GLY A 277 -6.32 -4.73 -6.77
CA GLY A 277 -5.01 -4.55 -7.40
C GLY A 277 -4.85 -3.22 -8.14
N GLY A 278 -5.92 -2.72 -8.78
CA GLY A 278 -5.95 -1.39 -9.38
C GLY A 278 -5.80 -0.30 -8.32
N LEU A 279 -6.52 -0.39 -7.20
CA LEU A 279 -6.34 0.50 -6.05
C LEU A 279 -4.94 0.38 -5.44
N THR A 280 -4.36 -0.82 -5.33
CA THR A 280 -2.96 -0.99 -4.90
C THR A 280 -2.01 -0.23 -5.82
N SER A 281 -2.18 -0.31 -7.14
CA SER A 281 -1.33 0.40 -8.10
C SER A 281 -1.44 1.93 -8.02
N LEU A 282 -2.57 2.46 -7.50
CA LEU A 282 -2.73 3.88 -7.17
C LEU A 282 -2.09 4.27 -5.83
N THR A 283 -1.56 3.32 -5.05
CA THR A 283 -0.72 3.62 -3.87
C THR A 283 0.77 3.62 -4.20
N ARG A 284 1.24 2.75 -5.11
CA ARG A 284 2.66 2.58 -5.47
C ARG A 284 2.83 1.82 -6.80
N ALA A 285 3.87 2.16 -7.58
CA ALA A 285 4.32 1.35 -8.72
C ALA A 285 4.74 -0.09 -8.34
N THR A 286 5.16 -0.32 -7.09
CA THR A 286 5.49 -1.65 -6.53
C THR A 286 4.32 -2.63 -6.47
N ALA A 287 3.12 -2.25 -6.92
CA ALA A 287 1.99 -3.13 -7.09
C ALA A 287 2.10 -4.04 -8.33
N ILE A 288 2.88 -3.65 -9.36
CA ILE A 288 2.96 -4.39 -10.63
C ILE A 288 3.34 -5.88 -10.47
N PRO A 289 4.25 -6.28 -9.56
CA PRO A 289 4.51 -7.69 -9.26
C PRO A 289 3.30 -8.52 -8.82
N LEU A 290 2.19 -7.94 -8.37
CA LEU A 290 0.94 -8.66 -8.10
C LEU A 290 0.32 -9.30 -9.36
N LEU A 291 0.68 -8.85 -10.56
CA LEU A 291 0.30 -9.52 -11.81
C LEU A 291 0.81 -10.96 -11.89
N ILE A 292 2.00 -11.23 -11.34
CA ILE A 292 2.63 -12.56 -11.41
C ILE A 292 1.79 -13.62 -10.67
N PRO A 293 1.48 -13.48 -9.36
CA PRO A 293 0.59 -14.42 -8.68
C PRO A 293 -0.84 -14.35 -9.24
N PHE A 294 -1.34 -13.21 -9.70
CA PHE A 294 -2.68 -13.11 -10.28
C PHE A 294 -2.84 -13.99 -11.51
N VAL A 295 -1.95 -13.81 -12.50
CA VAL A 295 -1.95 -14.56 -13.76
C VAL A 295 -1.69 -16.05 -13.49
N TYR A 296 -0.71 -16.37 -12.64
CA TYR A 296 -0.43 -17.76 -12.26
C TYR A 296 -1.65 -18.45 -11.63
N GLU A 297 -2.32 -17.76 -10.70
CA GLU A 297 -3.47 -18.30 -9.97
C GLU A 297 -4.71 -18.44 -10.87
N TYR A 298 -4.91 -17.52 -11.82
CA TYR A 298 -5.91 -17.65 -12.89
C TYR A 298 -5.64 -18.88 -13.77
N LEU A 299 -4.41 -19.03 -14.27
CA LEU A 299 -4.02 -20.22 -15.06
C LEU A 299 -4.19 -21.52 -14.27
N ARG A 300 -3.83 -21.52 -12.98
CA ARG A 300 -3.93 -22.68 -12.08
C ARG A 300 -5.38 -23.12 -11.86
N GLN A 301 -6.29 -22.18 -11.59
CA GLN A 301 -7.72 -22.48 -11.37
C GLN A 301 -8.42 -22.95 -12.66
N HIS A 302 -8.01 -22.45 -13.83
CA HIS A 302 -8.47 -22.93 -15.15
C HIS A 302 -7.62 -24.11 -15.70
N HIS A 303 -6.95 -24.87 -14.84
CA HIS A 303 -6.16 -26.07 -15.18
C HIS A 303 -5.16 -25.90 -16.35
N PHE A 304 -4.65 -24.69 -16.56
CA PHE A 304 -3.81 -24.26 -17.68
C PHE A 304 -4.46 -24.43 -19.08
N ARG A 305 -5.79 -24.52 -19.15
CA ARG A 305 -6.56 -24.71 -20.39
C ARG A 305 -7.10 -23.39 -20.92
N LEU A 306 -6.44 -22.83 -21.93
CA LEU A 306 -6.82 -21.57 -22.59
C LEU A 306 -8.28 -21.53 -23.11
N ARG A 307 -8.88 -22.71 -23.40
CA ARG A 307 -10.27 -22.84 -23.88
C ARG A 307 -11.32 -22.63 -22.79
N GLU A 308 -10.94 -22.65 -21.51
CA GLU A 308 -11.85 -22.49 -20.37
C GLU A 308 -11.92 -21.05 -19.86
N PHE A 309 -11.20 -20.12 -20.51
CA PHE A 309 -11.19 -18.70 -20.15
C PHE A 309 -12.51 -18.03 -20.53
N ARG A 310 -12.98 -17.11 -19.68
CA ARG A 310 -14.16 -16.28 -19.95
C ARG A 310 -13.75 -14.81 -20.02
N LEU A 311 -14.73 -13.91 -20.09
CA LEU A 311 -14.48 -12.46 -20.05
C LEU A 311 -13.82 -11.98 -18.76
N ASP A 312 -13.80 -12.81 -17.71
CA ASP A 312 -13.05 -12.57 -16.48
C ASP A 312 -11.52 -12.55 -16.69
N VAL A 313 -10.97 -13.08 -17.78
CA VAL A 313 -9.55 -12.90 -18.12
C VAL A 313 -9.15 -11.42 -18.23
N LEU A 314 -10.09 -10.54 -18.61
CA LEU A 314 -9.86 -9.09 -18.72
C LEU A 314 -9.60 -8.43 -17.37
N SER A 315 -9.94 -9.09 -16.26
CA SER A 315 -9.65 -8.65 -14.89
C SER A 315 -8.14 -8.47 -14.63
N ILE A 316 -7.27 -9.15 -15.38
CA ILE A 316 -5.81 -8.99 -15.33
C ILE A 316 -5.42 -7.52 -15.59
N LEU A 317 -6.16 -6.82 -16.45
CA LEU A 317 -5.94 -5.40 -16.75
C LEU A 317 -6.27 -4.46 -15.58
N GLY A 318 -6.98 -4.95 -14.54
CA GLY A 318 -7.30 -4.16 -13.35
C GLY A 318 -6.06 -3.68 -12.60
N ILE A 319 -5.04 -4.52 -12.45
CA ILE A 319 -3.81 -4.14 -11.74
C ILE A 319 -3.07 -2.98 -12.44
N PRO A 320 -2.75 -3.01 -13.75
CA PRO A 320 -2.13 -1.88 -14.42
C PRO A 320 -3.08 -0.69 -14.64
N SER A 321 -4.41 -0.85 -14.51
CA SER A 321 -5.37 0.24 -14.77
C SER A 321 -5.20 1.45 -13.85
N GLY A 322 -4.82 1.24 -12.59
CA GLY A 322 -4.58 2.35 -11.67
C GLY A 322 -3.27 3.08 -11.97
N LEU A 323 -2.20 2.36 -12.33
CA LEU A 323 -0.98 2.96 -12.85
C LEU A 323 -1.26 3.75 -14.14
N ALA A 324 -2.07 3.21 -15.04
CA ALA A 324 -2.48 3.88 -16.28
C ALA A 324 -3.35 5.13 -16.02
N LEU A 325 -4.24 5.10 -15.03
CA LEU A 325 -5.01 6.26 -14.60
C LEU A 325 -4.09 7.38 -14.09
N PHE A 326 -3.08 7.03 -13.28
CA PHE A 326 -2.13 8.02 -12.76
C PHE A 326 -1.17 8.53 -13.84
N ALA A 327 -0.71 7.67 -14.76
CA ALA A 327 0.03 8.08 -15.95
C ALA A 327 -0.78 9.05 -16.83
N GLY A 328 -2.08 8.81 -17.00
CA GLY A 328 -3.00 9.72 -17.68
C GLY A 328 -3.12 11.08 -16.97
N TYR A 329 -3.22 11.09 -15.63
CA TYR A 329 -3.16 12.32 -14.85
C TYR A 329 -1.83 13.07 -15.03
N CYS A 330 -0.69 12.37 -14.98
CA CYS A 330 0.63 12.96 -15.19
C CYS A 330 0.78 13.55 -16.60
N TYR A 331 0.25 12.88 -17.63
CA TYR A 331 0.21 13.42 -19.00
C TYR A 331 -0.66 14.69 -19.10
N LEU A 332 -1.84 14.72 -18.49
CA LEU A 332 -2.73 15.90 -18.51
C LEU A 332 -2.17 17.08 -17.71
N ARG A 333 -1.41 16.83 -16.63
CA ARG A 333 -0.90 17.86 -15.72
C ARG A 333 0.51 18.36 -16.03
N PHE A 334 1.37 17.47 -16.53
CA PHE A 334 2.81 17.71 -16.72
C PHE A 334 3.30 17.38 -18.14
N HIS A 335 2.41 16.96 -19.05
CA HIS A 335 2.74 16.51 -20.41
C HIS A 335 3.71 15.32 -20.50
N ASP A 336 3.91 14.60 -19.39
CA ASP A 336 4.76 13.42 -19.28
C ASP A 336 3.98 12.28 -18.61
N PRO A 337 3.63 11.20 -19.34
CA PRO A 337 2.92 10.06 -18.76
C PRO A 337 3.79 9.23 -17.79
N LEU A 338 5.12 9.40 -17.83
CA LEU A 338 6.09 8.69 -16.99
C LEU A 338 6.73 9.60 -15.93
N ALA A 339 6.13 10.77 -15.64
CA ALA A 339 6.64 11.72 -14.65
C ALA A 339 6.97 11.06 -13.29
N PHE A 340 6.15 10.10 -12.86
CA PHE A 340 6.36 9.34 -11.62
C PHE A 340 7.64 8.47 -11.64
N SER A 341 8.03 7.98 -12.82
CA SER A 341 9.25 7.18 -13.02
C SER A 341 10.47 8.08 -13.18
N HIS A 342 10.32 9.24 -13.82
CA HIS A 342 11.40 10.23 -13.90
C HIS A 342 11.66 10.88 -12.53
N ALA A 343 10.63 11.03 -11.68
CA ALA A 343 10.73 11.59 -10.35
C ALA A 343 11.70 10.83 -9.43
N GLU A 344 11.82 9.51 -9.58
CA GLU A 344 12.78 8.67 -8.83
C GLU A 344 14.24 9.17 -8.94
N SER A 345 14.61 9.83 -10.05
CA SER A 345 15.95 10.42 -10.23
C SER A 345 16.29 11.49 -9.19
N VAL A 346 15.29 12.17 -8.60
CA VAL A 346 15.47 13.15 -7.53
C VAL A 346 16.01 12.48 -6.25
N TRP A 347 15.63 11.22 -6.00
CA TRP A 347 16.16 10.39 -4.91
C TRP A 347 17.38 9.55 -5.33
N GLN A 348 18.06 9.94 -6.41
CA GLN A 348 19.20 9.21 -7.01
C GLN A 348 18.87 7.75 -7.35
N ARG A 349 17.59 7.42 -7.57
CA ARG A 349 17.16 6.06 -7.92
C ARG A 349 17.27 5.85 -9.42
N SER A 350 17.81 4.70 -9.81
CA SER A 350 18.01 4.31 -11.22
C SER A 350 17.85 2.81 -11.39
N LEU A 351 17.55 2.37 -12.62
CA LEU A 351 17.46 0.94 -12.92
C LEU A 351 18.85 0.30 -12.84
N GLN A 352 19.02 -0.68 -11.96
CA GLN A 352 20.28 -1.40 -11.73
C GLN A 352 20.04 -2.92 -11.62
N PRO A 353 21.08 -3.76 -11.79
CA PRO A 353 20.97 -5.18 -11.53
C PRO A 353 20.61 -5.48 -10.06
N PRO A 354 19.81 -6.53 -9.74
CA PRO A 354 19.31 -6.76 -8.38
C PRO A 354 20.39 -6.96 -7.30
N TRP A 355 21.61 -7.36 -7.68
CA TRP A 355 22.73 -7.50 -6.75
C TRP A 355 23.43 -6.18 -6.42
N PHE A 356 23.18 -5.11 -7.19
CA PHE A 356 23.90 -3.83 -7.08
C PHE A 356 23.79 -3.23 -5.68
N ALA A 357 22.59 -3.22 -5.09
CA ALA A 357 22.35 -2.68 -3.75
C ALA A 357 23.23 -3.35 -2.67
N PHE A 358 23.36 -4.68 -2.73
CA PHE A 358 24.22 -5.46 -1.84
C PHE A 358 25.69 -5.14 -2.10
N SER A 359 26.15 -5.23 -3.35
CA SER A 359 27.57 -5.01 -3.69
C SER A 359 28.03 -3.58 -3.42
N ALA A 360 27.18 -2.58 -3.67
CA ALA A 360 27.47 -1.17 -3.43
C ALA A 360 27.55 -0.87 -1.92
N THR A 361 26.64 -1.44 -1.12
CA THR A 361 26.68 -1.25 0.35
C THR A 361 27.88 -1.96 0.96
N ILE A 362 28.21 -3.17 0.52
CA ILE A 362 29.43 -3.89 0.96
C ILE A 362 30.69 -3.11 0.56
N ALA A 363 30.77 -2.63 -0.69
CA ALA A 363 31.90 -1.82 -1.14
C ALA A 363 32.07 -0.54 -0.31
N ALA A 364 30.97 0.16 -0.01
CA ALA A 364 30.98 1.36 0.83
C ALA A 364 31.40 1.07 2.29
N LEU A 365 30.99 -0.06 2.86
CA LEU A 365 31.42 -0.51 4.20
C LEU A 365 32.91 -0.88 4.26
N VAL A 366 33.49 -1.36 3.16
CA VAL A 366 34.92 -1.71 3.07
C VAL A 366 35.80 -0.48 2.78
N GLN A 367 35.28 0.49 2.04
CA GLN A 367 36.02 1.71 1.65
C GLN A 367 36.02 2.79 2.74
N ASP A 368 34.95 2.90 3.55
CA ASP A 368 34.88 3.89 4.63
C ASP A 368 35.81 3.52 5.79
N SER A 369 36.78 4.41 6.06
CA SER A 369 37.78 4.24 7.13
C SER A 369 37.21 4.40 8.54
N SER A 370 35.97 4.88 8.67
CA SER A 370 35.26 5.13 9.93
C SER A 370 34.20 4.07 10.17
N HIS A 371 34.63 2.90 10.69
CA HIS A 371 33.76 1.74 10.88
C HIS A 371 32.64 1.90 11.94
N LEU A 372 32.61 3.03 12.67
CA LEU A 372 31.66 3.32 13.75
C LEU A 372 30.94 4.68 13.61
N ASP A 373 30.98 5.31 12.43
CA ASP A 373 30.18 6.51 12.18
C ASP A 373 28.69 6.18 12.00
N PHE A 374 27.81 7.18 12.22
CA PHE A 374 26.37 7.09 12.05
C PHE A 374 25.98 6.48 10.70
N ILE A 375 26.60 6.93 9.61
CA ILE A 375 26.30 6.44 8.25
C ILE A 375 26.61 4.95 8.12
N THR A 376 27.78 4.53 8.64
CA THR A 376 28.23 3.13 8.63
C THR A 376 27.27 2.23 9.40
N ILE A 377 26.81 2.66 10.58
CA ILE A 377 25.85 1.90 11.40
C ILE A 377 24.52 1.67 10.66
N HIS A 378 23.98 2.69 9.98
CA HIS A 378 22.75 2.54 9.19
C HIS A 378 22.92 1.54 8.05
N ARG A 379 24.03 1.62 7.29
CA ARG A 379 24.34 0.65 6.24
C ARG A 379 24.45 -0.78 6.77
N VAL A 380 25.03 -0.98 7.95
CA VAL A 380 25.09 -2.31 8.59
C VAL A 380 23.69 -2.80 8.98
N ILE A 381 22.83 -1.94 9.55
CA ILE A 381 21.46 -2.30 9.91
C ILE A 381 20.66 -2.66 8.64
N ASP A 382 20.65 -1.79 7.64
CA ASP A 382 19.93 -2.00 6.38
C ASP A 382 20.36 -3.28 5.67
N LEU A 383 21.68 -3.49 5.52
CA LEU A 383 22.24 -4.68 4.89
C LEU A 383 21.90 -5.95 5.69
N THR A 384 21.92 -5.87 7.02
CA THR A 384 21.55 -6.98 7.92
C THR A 384 20.08 -7.37 7.75
N LEU A 385 19.18 -6.38 7.76
CA LEU A 385 17.74 -6.61 7.58
C LEU A 385 17.44 -7.13 6.17
N LEU A 386 18.03 -6.54 5.13
CA LEU A 386 17.85 -6.96 3.76
C LEU A 386 18.42 -8.38 3.50
N THR A 387 19.54 -8.74 4.13
CA THR A 387 20.12 -10.09 4.04
C THR A 387 19.30 -11.12 4.81
N ALA A 388 18.75 -10.75 5.98
CA ALA A 388 17.82 -11.62 6.72
C ALA A 388 16.53 -11.87 5.92
N VAL A 389 15.99 -10.83 5.26
CA VAL A 389 14.85 -10.96 4.34
C VAL A 389 15.21 -11.85 3.14
N LEU A 390 16.37 -11.65 2.50
CA LEU A 390 16.86 -12.53 1.43
C LEU A 390 16.92 -13.99 1.88
N ALA A 391 17.42 -14.26 3.09
CA ALA A 391 17.45 -15.61 3.66
C ALA A 391 16.04 -16.20 3.81
N LEU A 392 15.06 -15.42 4.30
CA LEU A 392 13.66 -15.85 4.37
C LEU A 392 13.07 -16.13 2.97
N VAL A 393 13.42 -15.33 1.95
CA VAL A 393 13.00 -15.55 0.55
C VAL A 393 13.62 -16.86 0.00
N VAL A 394 14.89 -17.16 0.27
CA VAL A 394 15.52 -18.43 -0.11
C VAL A 394 14.89 -19.63 0.61
N LEU A 395 14.53 -19.47 1.89
CA LEU A 395 13.84 -20.49 2.70
C LEU A 395 12.39 -20.76 2.26
N LEU A 396 11.79 -19.95 1.38
CA LEU A 396 10.53 -20.32 0.71
C LEU A 396 10.70 -21.56 -0.19
N PHE A 397 11.90 -21.76 -0.74
CA PHE A 397 12.22 -22.86 -1.65
C PHE A 397 12.92 -24.04 -0.93
N VAL A 398 13.87 -23.72 -0.04
CA VAL A 398 14.85 -24.69 0.49
C VAL A 398 14.54 -25.11 1.93
N GLY A 399 14.81 -26.37 2.24
CA GLY A 399 14.80 -26.89 3.60
C GLY A 399 13.42 -27.26 4.17
N PRO A 400 13.32 -27.54 5.48
CA PRO A 400 12.09 -28.01 6.11
C PRO A 400 11.00 -26.93 6.21
N TRP A 401 11.38 -25.65 6.23
CA TRP A 401 10.46 -24.52 6.41
C TRP A 401 9.71 -24.08 5.14
N ARG A 402 10.15 -24.54 3.95
CA ARG A 402 9.57 -24.23 2.64
C ARG A 402 8.04 -24.28 2.64
N LEU A 403 7.39 -23.37 1.93
CA LEU A 403 5.93 -23.43 1.80
C LEU A 403 5.53 -24.70 1.03
N ARG A 404 4.44 -25.32 1.45
CA ARG A 404 3.91 -26.58 0.89
C ARG A 404 2.40 -26.44 0.70
N GLY A 405 1.84 -27.27 -0.16
CA GLY A 405 0.44 -27.20 -0.55
C GLY A 405 0.23 -26.45 -1.87
N PRO A 406 -1.00 -26.44 -2.39
CA PRO A 406 -1.28 -26.01 -3.76
C PRO A 406 -1.05 -24.50 -3.99
N LEU A 407 -1.18 -23.67 -2.94
CA LEU A 407 -0.97 -22.22 -2.98
C LEU A 407 0.49 -21.78 -2.78
N ALA A 408 1.40 -22.70 -2.44
CA ALA A 408 2.81 -22.37 -2.20
C ALA A 408 3.49 -21.66 -3.40
N PRO A 409 3.28 -22.06 -4.67
CA PRO A 409 3.83 -21.34 -5.81
C PRO A 409 3.31 -19.91 -5.92
N THR A 410 2.02 -19.67 -5.65
CA THR A 410 1.40 -18.33 -5.69
C THR A 410 2.06 -17.39 -4.67
N TYR A 411 2.33 -17.88 -3.45
CA TYR A 411 3.09 -17.14 -2.43
C TYR A 411 4.53 -16.86 -2.83
N THR A 412 5.24 -17.88 -3.34
CA THR A 412 6.66 -17.75 -3.71
C THR A 412 6.84 -16.82 -4.91
N LEU A 413 6.01 -16.94 -5.94
CA LEU A 413 6.03 -16.06 -7.12
C LEU A 413 5.75 -14.61 -6.76
N TYR A 414 4.77 -14.34 -5.89
CA TYR A 414 4.54 -12.99 -5.37
C TYR A 414 5.79 -12.44 -4.66
N THR A 415 6.31 -13.20 -3.69
CA THR A 415 7.42 -12.74 -2.85
C THR A 415 8.69 -12.48 -3.66
N VAL A 416 9.04 -13.40 -4.57
CA VAL A 416 10.24 -13.29 -5.42
C VAL A 416 10.07 -12.18 -6.45
N GLY A 417 8.90 -12.08 -7.08
CA GLY A 417 8.60 -10.99 -8.02
C GLY A 417 8.69 -9.61 -7.36
N ALA A 418 8.08 -9.45 -6.18
CA ALA A 418 8.14 -8.20 -5.41
C ALA A 418 9.55 -7.89 -4.91
N PHE A 419 10.29 -8.89 -4.42
CA PHE A 419 11.66 -8.74 -3.92
C PHE A 419 12.62 -8.31 -5.03
N ILE A 420 12.59 -8.98 -6.19
CA ILE A 420 13.39 -8.59 -7.36
C ILE A 420 12.99 -7.19 -7.83
N PHE A 421 11.70 -6.87 -7.89
CA PHE A 421 11.22 -5.58 -8.40
C PHE A 421 11.78 -4.38 -7.62
N PHE A 422 11.80 -4.40 -6.28
CA PHE A 422 12.38 -3.28 -5.54
C PHE A 422 13.91 -3.26 -5.56
N LEU A 423 14.57 -4.42 -5.73
CA LEU A 423 16.02 -4.49 -5.93
C LEU A 423 16.48 -3.93 -7.28
N LEU A 424 15.60 -3.81 -8.27
CA LEU A 424 15.91 -3.22 -9.57
C LEU A 424 16.06 -1.70 -9.55
N VAL A 425 15.55 -1.01 -8.52
CA VAL A 425 15.57 0.48 -8.45
C VAL A 425 16.21 0.95 -7.12
N PRO A 426 17.49 0.60 -6.87
CA PRO A 426 18.21 1.09 -5.70
C PRO A 426 18.52 2.58 -5.80
N ALA A 427 18.73 3.21 -4.65
CA ALA A 427 19.34 4.52 -4.61
C ALA A 427 20.83 4.41 -4.97
N VAL A 428 21.38 5.45 -5.60
CA VAL A 428 22.80 5.57 -5.93
C VAL A 428 23.42 6.62 -5.00
N GLY A 429 24.62 6.34 -4.49
CA GLY A 429 25.35 7.25 -3.58
C GLY A 429 25.43 6.73 -2.15
N ARG A 430 25.23 7.61 -1.15
CA ARG A 430 25.60 7.37 0.26
C ARG A 430 24.86 6.20 0.93
N TYR A 431 23.66 5.84 0.46
CA TYR A 431 22.80 4.81 1.07
C TYR A 431 22.17 3.90 -0.01
N PRO A 432 22.90 2.91 -0.57
CA PRO A 432 22.39 2.14 -1.72
C PRO A 432 21.14 1.30 -1.40
N THR A 433 20.98 0.89 -0.15
CA THR A 433 19.85 0.10 0.37
C THR A 433 18.71 0.94 0.97
N MET A 434 18.75 2.28 0.82
CA MET A 434 17.77 3.20 1.40
C MET A 434 16.32 2.78 1.11
N SER A 435 15.52 2.66 2.17
CA SER A 435 14.13 2.19 2.20
C SER A 435 13.86 0.75 1.78
N MET A 436 14.88 -0.05 1.41
CA MET A 436 14.67 -1.47 1.10
C MET A 436 14.20 -2.31 2.30
N PRO A 437 14.73 -2.11 3.54
CA PRO A 437 14.17 -2.78 4.72
C PRO A 437 12.70 -2.43 4.95
N ARG A 438 12.30 -1.18 4.68
CA ARG A 438 10.90 -0.73 4.75
C ARG A 438 10.02 -1.44 3.72
N PHE A 439 10.48 -1.56 2.47
CA PHE A 439 9.74 -2.23 1.39
C PHE A 439 9.60 -3.74 1.62
N SER A 440 10.46 -4.35 2.43
CA SER A 440 10.33 -5.76 2.80
C SER A 440 9.03 -6.10 3.54
N LEU A 441 8.34 -5.13 4.14
CA LEU A 441 6.99 -5.31 4.70
C LEU A 441 5.96 -5.82 3.67
N ALA A 442 6.15 -5.55 2.38
CA ALA A 442 5.31 -6.08 1.30
C ALA A 442 5.43 -7.61 1.16
N LEU A 443 6.55 -8.20 1.60
CA LEU A 443 6.92 -9.61 1.41
C LEU A 443 6.31 -10.51 2.48
N PHE A 444 5.02 -10.32 2.79
CA PHE A 444 4.34 -11.00 3.89
C PHE A 444 4.53 -12.54 3.95
N PRO A 445 4.73 -13.31 2.85
CA PRO A 445 4.98 -14.75 2.95
C PRO A 445 6.35 -15.09 3.56
N ALA A 446 7.33 -14.19 3.49
CA ALA A 446 8.60 -14.33 4.21
C ALA A 446 8.38 -14.35 5.74
N PHE A 447 7.37 -13.61 6.23
CA PHE A 447 7.00 -13.61 7.65
C PHE A 447 6.25 -14.89 8.07
N ILE A 448 5.60 -15.58 7.14
CA ILE A 448 5.06 -16.94 7.37
C ILE A 448 6.23 -17.92 7.58
N VAL A 449 7.31 -17.81 6.80
CA VAL A 449 8.53 -18.62 7.00
C VAL A 449 9.20 -18.28 8.33
N LEU A 450 9.30 -16.99 8.68
CA LEU A 450 9.82 -16.54 9.97
C LEU A 450 9.00 -17.11 11.15
N ALA A 451 7.67 -17.13 11.02
CA ALA A 451 6.78 -17.74 12.01
C ALA A 451 7.00 -19.26 12.15
N ARG A 452 7.36 -19.97 11.07
CA ARG A 452 7.74 -21.39 11.11
C ARG A 452 9.10 -21.64 11.77
N LEU A 453 10.07 -20.72 11.63
CA LEU A 453 11.34 -20.77 12.37
C LEU A 453 11.09 -20.61 13.88
N GLY A 454 10.20 -19.68 14.24
CA GLY A 454 9.77 -19.43 15.62
C GLY A 454 8.81 -20.45 16.24
N LYS A 455 8.92 -21.74 15.86
CA LYS A 455 8.38 -22.86 16.65
C LYS A 455 9.19 -23.12 17.92
N SER A 456 10.50 -22.80 17.90
CA SER A 456 11.34 -22.83 19.10
C SER A 456 11.06 -21.61 19.97
N GLU A 457 10.80 -21.84 21.27
CA GLU A 457 10.68 -20.75 22.24
C GLU A 457 11.96 -19.91 22.34
N SER A 458 13.14 -20.54 22.25
CA SER A 458 14.40 -19.82 22.19
C SER A 458 14.45 -18.88 20.99
N PHE A 459 14.09 -19.35 19.79
CA PHE A 459 14.03 -18.48 18.60
C PHE A 459 13.03 -17.32 18.80
N ARG A 460 11.85 -17.61 19.33
CA ARG A 460 10.82 -16.61 19.65
C ARG A 460 11.37 -15.50 20.54
N LEU A 461 12.03 -15.85 21.65
CA LEU A 461 12.57 -14.88 22.60
C LEU A 461 13.70 -14.04 21.99
N HIS A 462 14.68 -14.68 21.35
CA HIS A 462 15.78 -13.97 20.69
C HIS A 462 15.29 -13.01 19.59
N TYR A 463 14.33 -13.47 18.76
CA TYR A 463 13.73 -12.63 17.74
C TYR A 463 13.00 -11.43 18.34
N LEU A 464 12.14 -11.64 19.34
CA LEU A 464 11.38 -10.54 19.98
C LEU A 464 12.30 -9.53 20.68
N MET A 465 13.37 -9.98 21.32
CA MET A 465 14.36 -9.09 21.96
C MET A 465 15.13 -8.25 20.93
N ILE A 466 15.72 -8.90 19.91
CA ILE A 466 16.55 -8.21 18.91
C ILE A 466 15.67 -7.32 18.02
N SER A 467 14.58 -7.86 17.48
CA SER A 467 13.68 -7.15 16.58
C SER A 467 12.91 -6.04 17.30
N GLY A 468 12.50 -6.26 18.56
CA GLY A 468 11.87 -5.23 19.40
C GLY A 468 12.83 -4.10 19.81
N GLY A 469 14.10 -4.43 20.06
CA GLY A 469 15.15 -3.43 20.29
C GLY A 469 15.40 -2.58 19.06
N LEU A 470 15.56 -3.20 17.88
CA LEU A 470 15.72 -2.49 16.61
C LEU A 470 14.48 -1.68 16.22
N LEU A 471 13.27 -2.19 16.43
CA LEU A 471 12.01 -1.46 16.25
C LEU A 471 11.97 -0.20 17.13
N THR A 472 12.29 -0.35 18.41
CA THR A 472 12.32 0.76 19.38
C THR A 472 13.32 1.83 18.95
N PHE A 473 14.52 1.41 18.53
CA PHE A 473 15.56 2.28 18.00
C PHE A 473 15.10 3.04 16.75
N SER A 474 14.57 2.34 15.73
CA SER A 474 14.10 2.97 14.48
C SER A 474 12.93 3.93 14.70
N VAL A 475 11.99 3.59 15.60
CA VAL A 475 10.88 4.49 16.00
C VAL A 475 11.42 5.75 16.66
N LEU A 476 12.33 5.63 17.63
CA LEU A 476 12.90 6.79 18.31
C LEU A 476 13.67 7.69 17.34
N GLN A 477 14.48 7.13 16.45
CA GLN A 477 15.17 7.89 15.40
C GLN A 477 14.19 8.67 14.52
N PHE A 478 13.17 8.00 13.99
CA PHE A 478 12.13 8.62 13.18
C PHE A 478 11.44 9.77 13.90
N LEU A 479 11.11 9.60 15.19
CA LEU A 479 10.44 10.62 15.99
C LEU A 479 11.29 11.87 16.27
N ILE A 480 12.62 11.73 16.39
CA ILE A 480 13.56 12.86 16.56
C ILE A 480 14.08 13.42 15.22
N GLY A 481 13.54 12.96 14.09
CA GLY A 481 13.90 13.43 12.74
C GLY A 481 15.18 12.84 12.14
N GLN A 482 15.78 11.84 12.80
CA GLN A 482 16.98 11.13 12.34
C GLN A 482 16.61 9.98 11.39
N TRP A 483 17.43 9.71 10.36
CA TRP A 483 17.10 8.73 9.32
C TRP A 483 16.80 7.33 9.89
N ALA A 484 15.75 6.69 9.37
CA ALA A 484 15.28 5.38 9.80
C ALA A 484 14.50 4.67 8.67
N GLY A 485 15.19 3.93 7.79
CA GLY A 485 14.58 3.12 6.71
C GLY A 485 14.67 3.72 5.31
#